data_AF-A0A2K0UU41-F1
#
_entry.id   AF-A0A2K0UU41-F1
#
_cell.length_a   1.000
_cell.length_b   1.000
_cell.length_c   1.000
_cell.angle_alpha   90.00
_cell.angle_beta   90.00
_cell.angle_gamma   90.00
#
_symmetry.space_group_name_H-M   'P 1'
#
loop_
_entity.id
_entity.type
_entity.pdbx_description
1 polymer ?
#
loop_
_entity_poly.entity_id
_entity_poly.type
_entity_poly.pdbx_seq_one_letter_code
_entity_poly.pdbx_strand_id
1 'polypeptide(L)'
;MGDMDTGSQHQRMALSMLPSVNFLKEDGRSGWTEALLSEVSDADQRPLRFYLSNRPLGFGIITTGPNSNDTSVLPVAVLTMHATVGTVMASASTSTAVNKFASDLHTASRSVACKYNIKRSRESSCRAALVIRGFQLQVECDAFKRLLQLPHLGDEAVGVDEWGVELDWKLHLSATFWLLTCLGSQSFPPLHKEDAKILHESQDLLENSDIFTRLLERVSGKISWEEYVAGETVADTEIMKLMEMLIEVADIVCTTPSLAHTEDHLKKWKVEWARGIAIDEAGGMSRGDLYSIWGNTLLPCFLAGDEEFIPLEVKSYHDRDADGNVRNRFGDDARKSALEFLVATGWPVYRVRGQ
;
A
#
# COMPACT_ATOMS: atom_id res chain seq x y z
N MET A 1 -14.41 12.70 -73.80
CA MET A 1 -14.22 13.69 -72.72
C MET A 1 -14.69 13.03 -71.45
N GLY A 2 -13.77 12.38 -70.74
CA GLY A 2 -14.04 11.79 -69.44
C GLY A 2 -13.42 12.70 -68.39
N ASP A 3 -14.23 13.11 -67.43
CA ASP A 3 -13.78 13.84 -66.24
C ASP A 3 -13.05 12.89 -65.30
N MET A 4 -11.83 13.27 -64.94
CA MET A 4 -11.06 12.69 -63.85
C MET A 4 -11.55 13.30 -62.54
N ASP A 5 -12.22 12.49 -61.72
CA ASP A 5 -12.50 12.82 -60.33
C ASP A 5 -11.40 12.20 -59.46
N THR A 6 -10.34 12.97 -59.18
CA THR A 6 -9.29 12.59 -58.23
C THR A 6 -9.71 13.01 -56.82
N GLY A 7 -10.64 12.26 -56.24
CA GLY A 7 -10.99 12.36 -54.83
C GLY A 7 -10.04 11.55 -53.95
N SER A 8 -8.82 12.04 -53.71
CA SER A 8 -7.93 11.47 -52.69
C SER A 8 -8.47 11.80 -51.30
N GLN A 9 -9.29 10.92 -50.72
CA GLN A 9 -9.57 10.95 -49.29
C GLN A 9 -8.30 10.61 -48.53
N HIS A 10 -7.58 11.62 -48.06
CA HIS A 10 -6.65 11.47 -46.95
C HIS A 10 -7.46 11.14 -45.69
N GLN A 11 -7.71 9.86 -45.49
CA GLN A 11 -8.13 9.32 -44.21
C GLN A 11 -6.98 9.57 -43.25
N ARG A 12 -7.04 10.69 -42.49
CA ARG A 12 -6.16 10.92 -41.35
C ARG A 12 -6.28 9.68 -40.48
N MET A 13 -5.23 8.87 -40.43
CA MET A 13 -5.08 7.83 -39.42
C MET A 13 -5.11 8.54 -38.07
N ALA A 14 -6.27 8.60 -37.44
CA ALA A 14 -6.36 8.99 -36.05
C ALA A 14 -5.59 7.93 -35.29
N LEU A 15 -4.43 8.30 -34.73
CA LEU A 15 -3.71 7.45 -33.80
C LEU A 15 -4.73 7.03 -32.72
N SER A 16 -4.92 5.71 -32.56
CA SER A 16 -5.82 5.19 -31.54
C SER A 16 -5.37 5.73 -30.18
N MET A 17 -6.22 6.50 -29.53
CA MET A 17 -5.93 6.98 -28.19
C MET A 17 -5.76 5.79 -27.25
N LEU A 18 -4.76 5.85 -26.37
CA LEU A 18 -4.56 4.84 -25.33
C LEU A 18 -5.85 4.72 -24.49
N PRO A 19 -6.24 3.50 -24.07
CA PRO A 19 -7.40 3.33 -23.22
C PRO A 19 -7.18 4.11 -21.92
N SER A 20 -8.22 4.76 -21.42
CA SER A 20 -8.14 5.57 -20.22
C SER A 20 -9.04 5.06 -19.11
N VAL A 21 -8.57 5.25 -17.88
CA VAL A 21 -9.28 4.90 -16.66
C VAL A 21 -9.73 6.19 -15.99
N ASN A 22 -11.00 6.22 -15.61
CA ASN A 22 -11.56 7.25 -14.74
C ASN A 22 -11.65 6.67 -13.33
N PHE A 23 -10.83 7.19 -12.40
CA PHE A 23 -10.79 6.73 -11.02
C PHE A 23 -11.85 7.38 -10.11
N LEU A 24 -12.65 8.30 -10.65
CA LEU A 24 -13.67 9.05 -9.92
C LEU A 24 -15.09 8.62 -10.29
N LYS A 25 -15.25 7.35 -10.69
CA LYS A 25 -16.59 6.79 -10.93
C LYS A 25 -17.31 6.67 -9.59
N GLU A 26 -18.50 7.26 -9.51
CA GLU A 26 -19.26 7.26 -8.26
C GLU A 26 -19.95 5.91 -8.00
N ASP A 27 -20.22 5.09 -9.02
CA ASP A 27 -20.78 3.72 -8.90
C ASP A 27 -21.86 3.57 -7.80
N GLY A 28 -22.80 4.52 -7.73
CA GLY A 28 -23.90 4.53 -6.75
C GLY A 28 -23.57 5.19 -5.40
N ARG A 29 -22.32 5.56 -5.13
CA ARG A 29 -21.85 6.30 -3.95
C ARG A 29 -21.79 7.81 -4.22
N SER A 30 -22.95 8.45 -4.30
CA SER A 30 -23.03 9.90 -4.54
C SER A 30 -22.20 10.69 -3.53
N GLY A 31 -21.37 11.64 -3.98
CA GLY A 31 -20.56 12.48 -3.07
C GLY A 31 -19.39 11.76 -2.37
N TRP A 32 -19.04 10.52 -2.76
CA TRP A 32 -17.82 9.84 -2.29
C TRP A 32 -16.58 10.55 -2.83
N THR A 33 -16.63 10.95 -4.09
CA THR A 33 -15.59 11.75 -4.75
C THR A 33 -15.33 13.06 -4.01
N GLU A 34 -16.38 13.75 -3.54
CA GLU A 34 -16.23 15.00 -2.79
C GLU A 34 -15.61 14.75 -1.41
N ALA A 35 -15.97 13.66 -0.74
CA ALA A 35 -15.35 13.28 0.53
C ALA A 35 -13.85 13.00 0.37
N LEU A 36 -13.47 12.25 -0.68
CA LEU A 36 -12.08 11.97 -1.04
C LEU A 36 -11.29 13.25 -1.35
N LEU A 37 -11.82 14.12 -2.22
CA LEU A 37 -11.17 15.37 -2.58
C LEU A 37 -11.09 16.35 -1.41
N SER A 38 -11.97 16.26 -0.41
CA SER A 38 -11.89 17.11 0.79
C SER A 38 -10.71 16.83 1.71
N GLU A 39 -9.94 15.76 1.48
CA GLU A 39 -8.69 15.50 2.20
C GLU A 39 -7.51 16.28 1.63
N VAL A 40 -7.58 16.72 0.37
CA VAL A 40 -6.51 17.50 -0.25
C VAL A 40 -6.75 19.00 -0.13
N SER A 41 -5.69 19.78 -0.23
CA SER A 41 -5.77 21.24 -0.21
C SER A 41 -6.76 21.77 -1.27
N ASP A 42 -7.42 22.90 -0.98
CA ASP A 42 -8.35 23.55 -1.91
C ASP A 42 -7.70 23.86 -3.27
N ALA A 43 -6.39 24.12 -3.28
CA ALA A 43 -5.59 24.35 -4.48
C ALA A 43 -5.49 23.10 -5.36
N ASP A 44 -5.47 21.91 -4.76
CA ASP A 44 -5.32 20.62 -5.42
C ASP A 44 -6.66 19.95 -5.77
N GLN A 45 -7.77 20.27 -5.10
CA GLN A 45 -9.09 19.63 -5.33
C GLN A 45 -9.52 19.59 -6.81
N ARG A 46 -9.57 20.74 -7.48
CA ARG A 46 -10.02 20.82 -8.89
C ARG A 46 -9.00 20.23 -9.88
N PRO A 47 -7.70 20.57 -9.81
CA PRO A 47 -6.71 19.98 -10.70
C PRO A 47 -6.60 18.46 -10.53
N LEU A 48 -6.62 17.96 -9.29
CA LEU A 48 -6.57 16.53 -9.01
C LEU A 48 -7.80 15.80 -9.55
N ARG A 49 -8.99 16.40 -9.43
CA ARG A 49 -10.21 15.85 -10.03
C ARG A 49 -10.05 15.65 -11.54
N PHE A 50 -9.54 16.66 -12.24
CA PHE A 50 -9.29 16.57 -13.68
C PHE A 50 -8.24 15.50 -13.98
N TYR A 51 -7.16 15.45 -13.20
CA TYR A 51 -6.11 14.45 -13.33
C TYR A 51 -6.69 13.03 -13.23
N LEU A 52 -7.34 12.69 -12.12
CA LEU A 52 -7.87 11.34 -11.84
C LEU A 52 -9.03 10.93 -12.75
N SER A 53 -9.73 11.88 -13.37
CA SER A 53 -10.85 11.59 -14.28
C SER A 53 -10.45 10.89 -15.57
N ASN A 54 -9.19 11.01 -15.99
CA ASN A 54 -8.71 10.49 -17.26
C ASN A 54 -7.23 10.13 -17.19
N ARG A 55 -6.90 8.90 -16.78
CA ARG A 55 -5.54 8.36 -16.75
C ARG A 55 -5.31 7.34 -17.87
N PRO A 56 -4.48 7.65 -18.88
CA PRO A 56 -4.14 6.68 -19.91
C PRO A 56 -3.46 5.46 -19.28
N LEU A 57 -3.91 4.26 -19.64
CA LEU A 57 -3.51 2.96 -19.07
C LEU A 57 -3.72 2.83 -17.56
N GLY A 58 -4.45 3.76 -16.92
CA GLY A 58 -4.53 3.84 -15.46
C GLY A 58 -3.20 4.20 -14.80
N PHE A 59 -2.26 4.78 -15.56
CA PHE A 59 -0.96 5.19 -15.06
C PHE A 59 -0.95 6.67 -14.67
N GLY A 60 -0.40 6.98 -13.51
CA GLY A 60 -0.25 8.34 -13.02
C GLY A 60 1.06 8.54 -12.27
N ILE A 61 1.64 9.73 -12.47
CA ILE A 61 2.82 10.21 -11.76
C ILE A 61 2.40 11.44 -10.95
N ILE A 62 2.65 11.42 -9.66
CA ILE A 62 2.40 12.52 -8.73
C ILE A 62 3.75 12.96 -8.19
N THR A 63 4.03 14.26 -8.22
CA THR A 63 5.26 14.79 -7.68
C THR A 63 4.99 15.87 -6.66
N THR A 64 5.75 15.85 -5.57
CA THR A 64 5.74 16.90 -4.56
C THR A 64 6.91 17.83 -4.81
N GLY A 65 6.67 19.15 -4.74
CA GLY A 65 7.75 20.12 -4.80
C GLY A 65 8.59 20.12 -3.50
N PRO A 66 9.80 20.70 -3.54
CA PRO A 66 10.65 20.78 -2.36
C PRO A 66 9.96 21.57 -1.25
N ASN A 67 9.90 20.97 -0.05
CA ASN A 67 9.21 21.48 1.14
C ASN A 67 7.66 21.40 1.12
N SER A 68 7.05 20.63 0.22
CA SER A 68 5.62 20.35 0.33
C SER A 68 5.37 19.35 1.45
N ASN A 69 4.65 19.78 2.49
CA ASN A 69 4.16 18.91 3.56
C ASN A 69 2.84 18.22 3.18
N ASP A 70 2.31 18.46 1.97
CA ASP A 70 1.00 17.97 1.56
C ASP A 70 1.08 16.50 1.12
N THR A 71 1.05 15.64 2.14
CA THR A 71 1.16 14.18 2.07
C THR A 71 -0.16 13.51 1.66
N SER A 72 -1.23 14.28 1.48
CA SER A 72 -2.60 13.76 1.30
C SER A 72 -2.93 13.30 -0.12
N VAL A 73 -2.26 13.86 -1.15
CA VAL A 73 -2.63 13.67 -2.56
C VAL A 73 -2.48 12.22 -3.03
N LEU A 74 -1.34 11.59 -2.72
CA LEU A 74 -1.12 10.19 -3.09
C LEU A 74 -2.10 9.24 -2.38
N PRO A 75 -2.28 9.29 -1.04
CA PRO A 75 -3.30 8.50 -0.35
C PRO A 75 -4.69 8.63 -0.99
N VAL A 76 -5.12 9.84 -1.33
CA VAL A 76 -6.41 10.06 -2.00
C VAL A 76 -6.45 9.42 -3.39
N ALA A 77 -5.39 9.57 -4.20
CA ALA A 77 -5.29 8.92 -5.49
C ALA A 77 -5.37 7.38 -5.36
N VAL A 78 -4.70 6.81 -4.35
CA VAL A 78 -4.78 5.37 -4.06
C VAL A 78 -6.17 4.94 -3.64
N LEU A 79 -6.85 5.69 -2.78
CA LEU A 79 -8.22 5.38 -2.36
C LEU A 79 -9.21 5.48 -3.54
N THR A 80 -9.01 6.42 -4.47
CA THR A 80 -9.81 6.49 -5.71
C THR A 80 -9.55 5.30 -6.63
N MET A 81 -8.29 4.87 -6.73
CA MET A 81 -7.92 3.65 -7.45
C MET A 81 -8.57 2.43 -6.81
N HIS A 82 -8.44 2.27 -5.49
CA HIS A 82 -9.07 1.18 -4.74
C HIS A 82 -10.59 1.13 -4.97
N ALA A 83 -11.25 2.29 -4.91
CA ALA A 83 -12.69 2.40 -5.17
C ALA A 83 -13.10 1.96 -6.59
N THR A 84 -12.18 2.01 -7.57
CA THR A 84 -12.43 1.73 -8.99
C THR A 84 -12.00 0.31 -9.40
N VAL A 85 -10.84 -0.15 -8.94
CA VAL A 85 -10.24 -1.42 -9.39
C VAL A 85 -10.24 -2.51 -8.31
N GLY A 86 -10.58 -2.17 -7.07
CA GLY A 86 -10.56 -3.08 -5.92
C GLY A 86 -9.22 -3.06 -5.19
N THR A 87 -8.63 -4.21 -4.97
CA THR A 87 -7.43 -4.39 -4.14
C THR A 87 -6.18 -3.70 -4.70
N VAL A 88 -5.42 -3.03 -3.83
CA VAL A 88 -4.21 -2.29 -4.21
C VAL A 88 -2.98 -2.79 -3.46
N MET A 89 -1.89 -3.06 -4.19
CA MET A 89 -0.58 -3.25 -3.56
C MET A 89 0.12 -1.90 -3.44
N ALA A 90 0.46 -1.50 -2.23
CA ALA A 90 1.22 -0.30 -1.95
C ALA A 90 2.67 -0.64 -1.60
N SER A 91 3.62 0.19 -2.03
CA SER A 91 5.04 0.00 -1.76
C SER A 91 5.81 1.30 -1.74
N ALA A 92 7.05 1.22 -1.26
CA ALA A 92 8.01 2.31 -1.24
C ALA A 92 9.45 1.76 -1.24
N SER A 93 10.44 2.64 -1.36
CA SER A 93 11.86 2.30 -1.44
C SER A 93 12.43 1.66 -0.16
N THR A 94 11.88 2.02 1.01
CA THR A 94 12.37 1.55 2.32
C THR A 94 11.23 1.12 3.23
N SER A 95 11.53 0.30 4.24
CA SER A 95 10.56 -0.12 5.27
C SER A 95 9.93 1.08 5.98
N THR A 96 10.74 2.10 6.32
CA THR A 96 10.27 3.35 6.95
C THR A 96 9.28 4.10 6.06
N ALA A 97 9.55 4.21 4.75
CA ALA A 97 8.63 4.82 3.82
C ALA A 97 7.32 4.02 3.68
N VAL A 98 7.39 2.69 3.64
CA VAL A 98 6.19 1.82 3.63
C VAL A 98 5.36 2.03 4.89
N ASN A 99 5.99 2.13 6.07
CA ASN A 99 5.30 2.37 7.35
C ASN A 99 4.55 3.70 7.34
N LYS A 100 5.21 4.77 6.91
CA LYS A 100 4.60 6.10 6.78
C LYS A 100 3.44 6.06 5.79
N PHE A 101 3.66 5.47 4.61
CA PHE A 101 2.64 5.42 3.57
C PHE A 101 1.40 4.61 4.00
N ALA A 102 1.58 3.48 4.68
CA ALA A 102 0.48 2.70 5.25
C ALA A 102 -0.32 3.51 6.29
N SER A 103 0.38 4.24 7.17
CA SER A 103 -0.24 5.13 8.16
C SER A 103 -1.06 6.25 7.51
N ASP A 104 -0.51 6.88 6.48
CA ASP A 104 -1.17 7.96 5.74
C ASP A 104 -2.42 7.44 5.00
N LEU A 105 -2.33 6.27 4.36
CA LEU A 105 -3.46 5.60 3.72
C LEU A 105 -4.57 5.25 4.72
N HIS A 106 -4.21 4.67 5.86
CA HIS A 106 -5.18 4.31 6.90
C HIS A 106 -5.87 5.55 7.47
N THR A 107 -5.10 6.61 7.76
CA THR A 107 -5.61 7.88 8.30
C THR A 107 -6.56 8.55 7.31
N ALA A 108 -6.14 8.70 6.04
CA ALA A 108 -6.96 9.27 4.99
C ALA A 108 -8.24 8.45 4.78
N SER A 109 -8.13 7.11 4.74
CA SER A 109 -9.29 6.26 4.55
C SER A 109 -10.33 6.40 5.66
N ARG A 110 -9.89 6.48 6.93
CA ARG A 110 -10.79 6.70 8.07
C ARG A 110 -11.43 8.08 8.04
N SER A 111 -10.65 9.12 7.74
CA SER A 111 -11.15 10.49 7.63
C SER A 111 -12.24 10.59 6.56
N VAL A 112 -12.01 10.02 5.37
CA VAL A 112 -12.96 9.99 4.26
C VAL A 112 -14.22 9.20 4.63
N ALA A 113 -14.07 8.02 5.22
CA ALA A 113 -15.21 7.21 5.65
C ALA A 113 -16.08 7.96 6.68
N CYS A 114 -15.46 8.56 7.69
CA CYS A 114 -16.13 9.37 8.70
C CYS A 114 -16.90 10.54 8.06
N LYS A 115 -16.23 11.35 7.23
CA LYS A 115 -16.86 12.49 6.52
C LYS A 115 -18.02 12.06 5.63
N TYR A 116 -17.87 10.94 4.92
CA TYR A 116 -18.91 10.39 4.04
C TYR A 116 -20.15 9.89 4.82
N ASN A 117 -19.95 9.41 6.05
CA ASN A 117 -20.98 8.79 6.87
C ASN A 117 -21.80 9.77 7.73
N ILE A 118 -21.36 11.03 7.93
CA ILE A 118 -21.99 12.01 8.85
C ILE A 118 -23.51 12.13 8.69
N LYS A 119 -24.04 12.02 7.46
CA LYS A 119 -25.47 12.23 7.16
C LYS A 119 -26.17 11.00 6.59
N ARG A 120 -25.57 9.80 6.72
CA ARG A 120 -26.08 8.58 6.08
C ARG A 120 -26.56 7.54 7.09
N SER A 121 -27.54 6.74 6.65
CA SER A 121 -27.99 5.55 7.37
C SER A 121 -26.93 4.46 7.34
N ARG A 122 -26.96 3.52 8.30
CA ARG A 122 -26.03 2.39 8.36
C ARG A 122 -25.97 1.57 7.07
N GLU A 123 -27.09 1.38 6.40
CA GLU A 123 -27.18 0.61 5.14
C GLU A 123 -26.48 1.27 3.94
N SER A 124 -26.23 2.59 3.99
CA SER A 124 -25.55 3.35 2.94
C SER A 124 -24.20 3.93 3.41
N SER A 125 -23.72 3.47 4.57
CA SER A 125 -22.42 3.88 5.11
C SER A 125 -21.28 3.21 4.35
N CYS A 126 -20.20 3.97 4.12
CA CYS A 126 -18.97 3.43 3.58
C CYS A 126 -18.02 3.05 4.73
N ARG A 127 -17.26 1.99 4.55
CA ARG A 127 -16.22 1.57 5.49
C ARG A 127 -14.87 2.14 5.08
N ALA A 128 -13.97 2.26 6.05
CA ALA A 128 -12.57 2.50 5.79
C ALA A 128 -11.94 1.23 5.18
N ALA A 129 -10.98 1.41 4.27
CA ALA A 129 -10.23 0.33 3.67
C ALA A 129 -9.38 -0.38 4.74
N LEU A 130 -9.34 -1.71 4.67
CA LEU A 130 -8.43 -2.53 5.47
C LEU A 130 -7.02 -2.42 4.90
N VAL A 131 -6.18 -1.62 5.57
CA VAL A 131 -4.77 -1.46 5.24
C VAL A 131 -3.95 -2.38 6.13
N ILE A 132 -3.21 -3.30 5.52
CA ILE A 132 -2.29 -4.21 6.22
C ILE A 132 -0.87 -4.01 5.73
N ARG A 133 0.06 -3.84 6.67
CA ARG A 133 1.49 -3.88 6.39
C ARG A 133 1.97 -5.32 6.32
N GLY A 134 2.34 -5.75 5.12
CA GLY A 134 2.89 -7.08 4.85
C GLY A 134 4.34 -7.20 5.28
N PHE A 135 4.65 -8.22 6.07
CA PHE A 135 6.00 -8.58 6.51
C PHE A 135 6.16 -10.11 6.55
N GLN A 136 7.34 -10.61 6.89
CA GLN A 136 7.58 -12.05 7.03
C GLN A 136 6.66 -12.66 8.09
N LEU A 137 5.90 -13.70 7.72
CA LEU A 137 4.91 -14.34 8.63
C LEU A 137 5.54 -14.91 9.89
N GLN A 138 6.75 -15.47 9.78
CA GLN A 138 7.45 -16.01 10.93
C GLN A 138 7.78 -14.90 11.95
N VAL A 139 8.26 -13.75 11.47
CA VAL A 139 8.55 -12.59 12.33
C VAL A 139 7.29 -12.04 12.96
N GLU A 140 6.18 -11.96 12.21
CA GLU A 140 4.86 -11.58 12.76
C GLU A 140 4.43 -12.54 13.88
N CYS A 141 4.53 -13.85 13.66
CA CYS A 141 4.17 -14.87 14.66
C CYS A 141 5.05 -14.76 15.93
N ASP A 142 6.34 -14.52 15.78
CA ASP A 142 7.26 -14.36 16.90
C ASP A 142 7.01 -13.05 17.66
N ALA A 143 6.72 -11.96 16.96
CA ALA A 143 6.29 -10.69 17.54
C ALA A 143 4.99 -10.85 18.34
N PHE A 144 4.00 -11.55 17.76
CA PHE A 144 2.72 -11.84 18.40
C PHE A 144 2.94 -12.59 19.73
N LYS A 145 3.71 -13.68 19.74
CA LYS A 145 4.01 -14.43 20.98
C LYS A 145 4.71 -13.58 22.02
N ARG A 146 5.64 -12.71 21.62
CA ARG A 146 6.31 -11.79 22.56
C ARG A 146 5.38 -10.74 23.11
N LEU A 147 4.43 -10.22 22.32
CA LEU A 147 3.38 -9.31 22.79
C LEU A 147 2.37 -10.03 23.69
N LEU A 148 2.11 -11.32 23.47
CA LEU A 148 1.38 -12.15 24.42
C LEU A 148 2.14 -12.34 25.73
N GLN A 149 3.47 -12.30 25.75
CA GLN A 149 4.22 -12.35 27.00
C GLN A 149 4.27 -10.97 27.67
N LEU A 150 4.62 -9.95 26.89
CA LEU A 150 4.88 -8.57 27.33
C LEU A 150 4.10 -7.58 26.44
N PRO A 151 2.85 -7.24 26.80
CA PRO A 151 1.97 -6.41 25.95
C PRO A 151 2.46 -4.97 25.71
N HIS A 152 3.44 -4.50 26.49
CA HIS A 152 3.94 -3.13 26.42
C HIS A 152 5.11 -2.92 25.44
N LEU A 153 5.66 -4.00 24.86
CA LEU A 153 6.84 -3.89 23.98
C LEU A 153 6.56 -3.12 22.68
N GLY A 154 5.32 -3.15 22.17
CA GLY A 154 4.98 -2.48 20.92
C GLY A 154 5.87 -2.96 19.75
N ASP A 155 6.61 -2.03 19.15
CA ASP A 155 7.56 -2.32 18.06
C ASP A 155 8.78 -3.14 18.52
N GLU A 156 9.16 -3.06 19.79
CA GLU A 156 10.30 -3.80 20.38
C GLU A 156 9.99 -5.30 20.57
N ALA A 157 8.79 -5.73 20.17
CA ALA A 157 8.43 -7.14 20.18
C ALA A 157 9.34 -7.95 19.25
N VAL A 158 9.81 -7.37 18.14
CA VAL A 158 10.76 -8.05 17.26
C VAL A 158 12.18 -7.84 17.76
N GLY A 159 12.95 -8.93 17.82
CA GLY A 159 14.35 -8.89 18.23
C GLY A 159 15.28 -8.61 17.05
N VAL A 160 16.57 -8.63 17.34
CA VAL A 160 17.60 -8.74 16.30
C VAL A 160 17.50 -10.08 15.58
N ASP A 161 17.82 -10.07 14.29
CA ASP A 161 17.96 -11.28 13.49
C ASP A 161 19.18 -12.12 13.90
N GLU A 162 19.42 -13.25 13.20
CA GLU A 162 20.55 -14.15 13.47
C GLU A 162 21.93 -13.47 13.35
N TRP A 163 22.00 -12.30 12.71
CA TRP A 163 23.22 -11.55 12.41
C TRP A 163 23.36 -10.32 13.31
N GLY A 164 22.46 -10.14 14.28
CA GLY A 164 22.46 -9.00 15.19
C GLY A 164 21.91 -7.71 14.56
N VAL A 165 21.22 -7.80 13.42
CA VAL A 165 20.61 -6.65 12.74
C VAL A 165 19.18 -6.49 13.22
N GLU A 166 18.80 -5.27 13.60
CA GLU A 166 17.43 -4.94 13.94
C GLU A 166 16.55 -5.06 12.69
N LEU A 167 15.46 -5.82 12.81
CA LEU A 167 14.47 -5.91 11.75
C LEU A 167 13.63 -4.64 11.75
N ASP A 168 13.40 -4.05 10.57
CA ASP A 168 12.58 -2.83 10.39
C ASP A 168 11.06 -3.08 10.57
N TRP A 169 10.69 -4.04 11.41
CA TRP A 169 9.31 -4.38 11.68
C TRP A 169 8.65 -3.31 12.57
N LYS A 170 7.35 -3.08 12.34
CA LYS A 170 6.52 -2.14 13.10
C LYS A 170 5.17 -2.75 13.44
N LEU A 171 4.74 -2.60 14.69
CA LEU A 171 3.47 -3.18 15.12
C LEU A 171 2.29 -2.52 14.41
N HIS A 172 2.30 -1.20 14.25
CA HIS A 172 1.17 -0.48 13.66
C HIS A 172 0.77 -1.03 12.27
N LEU A 173 -0.50 -1.39 12.11
CA LEU A 173 -1.10 -1.97 10.88
C LEU A 173 -0.51 -3.30 10.40
N SER A 174 0.36 -3.94 11.18
CA SER A 174 0.84 -5.30 10.88
C SER A 174 -0.28 -6.35 10.99
N ALA A 175 -0.04 -7.55 10.46
CA ALA A 175 -0.94 -8.68 10.67
C ALA A 175 -1.10 -9.01 12.16
N THR A 176 -0.01 -8.90 12.94
CA THR A 176 -0.02 -9.04 14.40
C THR A 176 -0.94 -8.02 15.07
N PHE A 177 -0.89 -6.76 14.66
CA PHE A 177 -1.76 -5.72 15.20
C PHE A 177 -3.22 -6.04 14.95
N TRP A 178 -3.60 -6.33 13.70
CA TRP A 178 -4.99 -6.64 13.37
C TRP A 178 -5.49 -7.91 14.05
N LEU A 179 -4.65 -8.94 14.19
CA LEU A 179 -4.99 -10.16 14.92
C LEU A 179 -5.22 -9.87 16.41
N LEU A 180 -4.33 -9.10 17.06
CA LEU A 180 -4.50 -8.69 18.47
C LEU A 180 -5.77 -7.85 18.66
N THR A 181 -6.09 -6.98 17.71
CA THR A 181 -7.35 -6.21 17.73
C THR A 181 -8.57 -7.11 17.60
N CYS A 182 -8.56 -8.09 16.69
CA CYS A 182 -9.67 -9.06 16.54
C CYS A 182 -9.83 -9.96 17.78
N LEU A 183 -8.73 -10.28 18.47
CA LEU A 183 -8.73 -11.05 19.73
C LEU A 183 -9.14 -10.21 20.95
N GLY A 184 -9.48 -8.92 20.78
CA GLY A 184 -9.97 -8.06 21.84
C GLY A 184 -8.91 -7.61 22.84
N SER A 185 -7.67 -7.39 22.38
CA SER A 185 -6.59 -6.87 23.23
C SER A 185 -6.94 -5.53 23.86
N GLN A 186 -6.72 -5.40 25.18
CA GLN A 186 -6.94 -4.15 25.91
C GLN A 186 -5.89 -3.07 25.60
N SER A 187 -4.76 -3.45 24.99
CA SER A 187 -3.65 -2.56 24.67
C SER A 187 -3.94 -1.66 23.46
N PHE A 188 -4.98 -1.98 22.68
CA PHE A 188 -5.35 -1.25 21.47
C PHE A 188 -6.80 -0.77 21.54
N PRO A 189 -7.16 0.30 20.81
CA PRO A 189 -8.55 0.67 20.64
C PRO A 189 -9.36 -0.50 20.06
N PRO A 190 -10.60 -0.71 20.53
CA PRO A 190 -11.46 -1.75 19.95
C PRO A 190 -11.81 -1.42 18.49
N LEU A 191 -12.21 -2.44 17.73
CA LEU A 191 -12.66 -2.28 16.35
C LEU A 191 -13.74 -1.19 16.27
N HIS A 192 -13.47 -0.18 15.45
CA HIS A 192 -14.41 0.89 15.19
C HIS A 192 -15.55 0.37 14.31
N LYS A 193 -16.72 1.01 14.44
CA LYS A 193 -17.88 0.65 13.61
C LYS A 193 -17.62 0.80 12.13
N GLU A 194 -16.69 1.68 11.74
CA GLU A 194 -16.35 1.97 10.33
C GLU A 194 -15.22 1.09 9.78
N ASP A 195 -14.63 0.23 10.61
CA ASP A 195 -13.63 -0.73 10.17
C ASP A 195 -14.27 -1.80 9.26
N ALA A 196 -13.43 -2.48 8.49
CA ALA A 196 -13.86 -3.44 7.49
C ALA A 196 -14.72 -4.56 8.11
N LYS A 197 -15.82 -4.93 7.43
CA LYS A 197 -16.76 -5.95 7.90
C LYS A 197 -16.08 -7.28 8.22
N ILE A 198 -15.09 -7.64 7.42
CA ILE A 198 -14.34 -8.88 7.57
C ILE A 198 -13.58 -8.96 8.91
N LEU A 199 -13.18 -7.83 9.50
CA LEU A 199 -12.56 -7.82 10.83
C LEU A 199 -13.58 -8.16 11.92
N HIS A 200 -14.80 -7.63 11.81
CA HIS A 200 -15.90 -7.98 12.72
C HIS A 200 -16.30 -9.44 12.56
N GLU A 201 -16.39 -9.94 11.32
CA GLU A 201 -16.64 -11.36 11.06
C GLU A 201 -15.52 -12.25 11.59
N SER A 202 -14.26 -11.83 11.47
CA SER A 202 -13.10 -12.55 12.03
C SER A 202 -13.14 -12.57 13.56
N GLN A 203 -13.51 -11.46 14.19
CA GLN A 203 -13.71 -11.39 15.64
C GLN A 203 -14.82 -12.36 16.08
N ASP A 204 -15.98 -12.34 15.43
CA ASP A 204 -17.08 -13.26 15.72
C ASP A 204 -16.66 -14.74 15.56
N LEU A 205 -15.89 -15.06 14.51
CA LEU A 205 -15.38 -16.42 14.28
C LEU A 205 -14.40 -16.88 15.37
N LEU A 206 -13.52 -15.99 15.82
CA LEU A 206 -12.57 -16.29 16.89
C LEU A 206 -13.28 -16.49 18.24
N GLU A 207 -14.29 -15.66 18.55
CA GLU A 207 -15.08 -15.77 19.77
C GLU A 207 -15.91 -17.05 19.86
N ASN A 208 -16.41 -17.56 18.73
CA ASN A 208 -17.21 -18.78 18.67
C ASN A 208 -16.38 -20.07 18.57
N SER A 209 -15.04 -19.99 18.57
CA SER A 209 -14.15 -21.14 18.43
C SER A 209 -13.57 -21.57 19.79
N ASP A 210 -13.84 -22.83 20.17
CA ASP A 210 -13.30 -23.44 21.39
C ASP A 210 -11.76 -23.50 21.40
N ILE A 211 -11.14 -23.55 20.21
CA ILE A 211 -9.67 -23.62 20.07
C ILE A 211 -9.01 -22.32 20.54
N PHE A 212 -9.67 -21.18 20.36
CA PHE A 212 -9.09 -19.86 20.63
C PHE A 212 -9.51 -19.29 21.99
N THR A 213 -10.35 -19.98 22.76
CA THR A 213 -10.87 -19.46 24.04
C THR A 213 -9.77 -19.04 25.01
N ARG A 214 -8.75 -19.89 25.20
CA ARG A 214 -7.60 -19.59 26.08
C ARG A 214 -6.76 -18.43 25.56
N LEU A 215 -6.60 -18.33 24.25
CA LEU A 215 -5.87 -17.23 23.62
C LEU A 215 -6.62 -15.90 23.80
N LEU A 216 -7.94 -15.90 23.63
CA LEU A 216 -8.81 -14.75 23.90
C LEU A 216 -8.73 -14.32 25.37
N GLU A 217 -8.74 -15.26 26.31
CA GLU A 217 -8.57 -14.98 27.74
C GLU A 217 -7.20 -14.36 28.02
N ARG A 218 -6.12 -14.84 27.39
CA ARG A 218 -4.79 -14.27 27.55
C ARG A 218 -4.71 -12.86 26.98
N VAL A 219 -5.19 -12.65 25.76
CA VAL A 219 -5.14 -11.35 25.06
C VAL A 219 -6.01 -10.30 25.76
N SER A 220 -7.19 -10.71 26.25
CA SER A 220 -8.06 -9.85 27.05
C SER A 220 -7.56 -9.61 28.49
N GLY A 221 -6.46 -10.24 28.90
CA GLY A 221 -5.85 -10.06 30.22
C GLY A 221 -6.58 -10.77 31.38
N LYS A 222 -7.46 -11.74 31.08
CA LYS A 222 -8.16 -12.55 32.08
C LYS A 222 -7.26 -13.59 32.74
N ILE A 223 -6.31 -14.14 31.98
CA ILE A 223 -5.31 -15.12 32.48
C ILE A 223 -3.89 -14.58 32.30
N SER A 224 -2.96 -15.04 33.15
CA SER A 224 -1.55 -14.68 33.04
C SER A 224 -0.84 -15.42 31.90
N TRP A 225 0.39 -14.99 31.56
CA TRP A 225 1.22 -15.71 30.59
C TRP A 225 1.58 -17.12 31.08
N GLU A 226 1.92 -17.26 32.35
CA GLU A 226 2.26 -18.55 32.97
C GLU A 226 1.07 -19.51 32.92
N GLU A 227 -0.12 -19.01 33.23
CA GLU A 227 -1.36 -19.78 33.12
C GLU A 227 -1.69 -20.18 31.69
N TYR A 228 -1.41 -19.30 30.71
CA TYR A 228 -1.60 -19.58 29.29
C TYR A 228 -0.70 -20.73 28.82
N VAL A 229 0.61 -20.64 29.09
CA VAL A 229 1.62 -21.63 28.68
C VAL A 229 1.48 -22.96 29.41
N ALA A 230 0.94 -22.97 30.63
CA ALA A 230 0.70 -24.20 31.39
C ALA A 230 -0.41 -25.09 30.80
N GLY A 231 -1.25 -24.57 29.90
CA GLY A 231 -2.30 -25.33 29.24
C GLY A 231 -2.04 -25.58 27.76
N GLU A 232 -3.09 -25.95 27.04
CA GLU A 232 -3.04 -26.10 25.58
C GLU A 232 -2.89 -24.72 24.93
N THR A 233 -1.83 -24.56 24.13
CA THR A 233 -1.50 -23.33 23.41
C THR A 233 -1.78 -23.50 21.93
N VAL A 234 -2.11 -22.40 21.27
CA VAL A 234 -2.33 -22.40 19.82
C VAL A 234 -0.99 -22.56 19.12
N ALA A 235 -0.89 -23.52 18.19
CA ALA A 235 0.31 -23.76 17.42
C ALA A 235 0.65 -22.57 16.50
N ASP A 236 1.93 -22.30 16.30
CA ASP A 236 2.43 -21.24 15.41
C ASP A 236 1.82 -21.33 14.00
N THR A 237 1.62 -22.54 13.49
CA THR A 237 1.00 -22.77 12.18
C THR A 237 -0.43 -22.25 12.09
N GLU A 238 -1.22 -22.34 13.17
CA GLU A 238 -2.58 -21.79 13.19
C GLU A 238 -2.56 -20.27 13.32
N ILE A 239 -1.65 -19.70 14.13
CA ILE A 239 -1.48 -18.24 14.23
C ILE A 239 -1.09 -17.65 12.87
N MET A 240 -0.10 -18.25 12.19
CA MET A 240 0.32 -17.81 10.86
C MET A 240 -0.79 -17.92 9.83
N LYS A 241 -1.63 -18.97 9.87
CA LYS A 241 -2.82 -19.09 9.01
C LYS A 241 -3.83 -17.96 9.25
N LEU A 242 -4.09 -17.61 10.51
CA LEU A 242 -4.98 -16.47 10.83
C LEU A 242 -4.42 -15.17 10.26
N MET A 243 -3.11 -14.93 10.39
CA MET A 243 -2.44 -13.76 9.82
C MET A 243 -2.51 -13.75 8.29
N GLU A 244 -2.29 -14.89 7.64
CA GLU A 244 -2.40 -15.03 6.19
C GLU A 244 -3.83 -14.73 5.71
N MET A 245 -4.85 -15.26 6.38
CA MET A 245 -6.25 -14.96 6.06
C MET A 245 -6.56 -13.46 6.18
N LEU A 246 -6.03 -12.78 7.20
CA LEU A 246 -6.18 -11.32 7.33
C LEU A 246 -5.55 -10.57 6.15
N ILE A 247 -4.36 -11.01 5.72
CA ILE A 247 -3.66 -10.42 4.55
C ILE A 247 -4.46 -10.68 3.26
N GLU A 248 -4.99 -11.89 3.06
CA GLU A 248 -5.77 -12.25 1.87
C GLU A 248 -7.03 -11.37 1.70
N VAL A 249 -7.67 -10.98 2.79
CA VAL A 249 -8.89 -10.14 2.77
C VAL A 249 -8.61 -8.63 2.83
N ALA A 250 -7.35 -8.22 2.87
CA ALA A 250 -6.99 -6.81 2.93
C ALA A 250 -7.37 -6.08 1.63
N ASP A 251 -7.87 -4.86 1.78
CA ASP A 251 -8.16 -3.96 0.66
C ASP A 251 -6.85 -3.40 0.08
N ILE A 252 -5.89 -3.09 0.95
CA ILE A 252 -4.59 -2.54 0.59
C ILE A 252 -3.50 -3.26 1.38
N VAL A 253 -2.54 -3.85 0.67
CA VAL A 253 -1.34 -4.46 1.28
C VAL A 253 -0.12 -3.58 1.01
N CYS A 254 0.48 -3.08 2.07
CA CYS A 254 1.67 -2.24 2.04
C CYS A 254 2.92 -3.08 2.35
N THR A 255 3.88 -3.18 1.43
CA THR A 255 5.13 -3.92 1.68
C THR A 255 6.27 -3.43 0.79
N THR A 256 7.51 -3.84 1.07
CA THR A 256 8.67 -3.47 0.26
C THR A 256 8.79 -4.35 -0.99
N PRO A 257 9.51 -3.89 -2.04
CA PRO A 257 9.76 -4.68 -3.25
C PRO A 257 10.44 -6.03 -2.98
N SER A 258 11.37 -6.05 -2.03
CA SER A 258 12.05 -7.28 -1.62
C SER A 258 11.07 -8.31 -1.03
N LEU A 259 10.29 -7.91 -0.03
CA LEU A 259 9.31 -8.79 0.64
C LEU A 259 8.20 -9.24 -0.31
N ALA A 260 7.74 -8.36 -1.21
CA ALA A 260 6.78 -8.69 -2.26
C ALA A 260 7.25 -9.78 -3.24
N HIS A 261 8.55 -10.11 -3.23
CA HIS A 261 9.14 -11.15 -4.07
C HIS A 261 9.60 -12.37 -3.26
N THR A 262 10.12 -12.18 -2.05
CA THR A 262 10.66 -13.26 -1.22
C THR A 262 9.61 -14.00 -0.40
N GLU A 263 8.55 -13.31 0.05
CA GLU A 263 7.51 -13.91 0.88
C GLU A 263 6.39 -14.49 0.02
N ASP A 264 6.14 -15.81 0.16
CA ASP A 264 5.17 -16.53 -0.68
C ASP A 264 3.75 -15.96 -0.58
N HIS A 265 3.29 -15.61 0.63
CA HIS A 265 1.95 -15.05 0.84
C HIS A 265 1.80 -13.66 0.19
N LEU A 266 2.83 -12.79 0.26
CA LEU A 266 2.81 -11.47 -0.39
C LEU A 266 2.94 -11.58 -1.90
N LYS A 267 3.76 -12.52 -2.37
CA LYS A 267 3.92 -12.82 -3.80
C LYS A 267 2.62 -13.35 -4.39
N LYS A 268 1.95 -14.28 -3.70
CA LYS A 268 0.62 -14.80 -4.07
C LYS A 268 -0.39 -13.67 -4.10
N TRP A 269 -0.44 -12.82 -3.06
CA TRP A 269 -1.33 -11.66 -3.01
C TRP A 269 -1.10 -10.71 -4.20
N LYS A 270 0.15 -10.38 -4.51
CA LYS A 270 0.53 -9.55 -5.66
C LYS A 270 0.03 -10.11 -6.99
N VAL A 271 0.15 -11.42 -7.19
CA VAL A 271 -0.15 -12.07 -8.48
C VAL A 271 -1.65 -12.34 -8.63
N GLU A 272 -2.31 -12.84 -7.59
CA GLU A 272 -3.69 -13.31 -7.68
C GLU A 272 -4.70 -12.20 -7.33
N TRP A 273 -4.37 -11.36 -6.36
CA TRP A 273 -5.32 -10.42 -5.75
C TRP A 273 -5.12 -8.99 -6.19
N ALA A 274 -3.90 -8.48 -6.33
CA ALA A 274 -3.69 -7.07 -6.68
C ALA A 274 -4.38 -6.69 -8.01
N ARG A 275 -5.03 -5.51 -8.00
CA ARG A 275 -5.68 -4.91 -9.18
C ARG A 275 -5.20 -3.50 -9.48
N GLY A 276 -4.49 -2.89 -8.54
CA GLY A 276 -3.74 -1.64 -8.73
C GLY A 276 -2.44 -1.65 -7.95
N ILE A 277 -1.48 -0.82 -8.36
CA ILE A 277 -0.19 -0.65 -7.71
C ILE A 277 -0.02 0.81 -7.29
N ALA A 278 0.47 1.06 -6.09
CA ALA A 278 0.79 2.39 -5.61
C ALA A 278 2.21 2.41 -5.07
N ILE A 279 3.03 3.36 -5.53
CA ILE A 279 4.42 3.48 -5.13
C ILE A 279 4.64 4.88 -4.56
N ASP A 280 5.03 4.96 -3.30
CA ASP A 280 5.51 6.18 -2.66
C ASP A 280 7.05 6.21 -2.67
N GLU A 281 7.64 7.40 -2.49
CA GLU A 281 9.09 7.60 -2.46
C GLU A 281 9.83 6.96 -3.66
N ALA A 282 9.20 7.01 -4.83
CA ALA A 282 9.70 6.43 -6.08
C ALA A 282 10.99 7.10 -6.58
N GLY A 283 11.29 8.31 -6.09
CA GLY A 283 12.57 8.99 -6.28
C GLY A 283 13.73 8.28 -5.59
N GLY A 284 13.47 7.53 -4.51
CA GLY A 284 14.46 6.69 -3.81
C GLY A 284 14.47 5.23 -4.29
N MET A 285 13.65 4.87 -5.29
CA MET A 285 13.49 3.49 -5.75
C MET A 285 14.24 3.26 -7.07
N SER A 286 14.95 2.13 -7.18
CA SER A 286 15.56 1.73 -8.45
C SER A 286 14.49 1.24 -9.45
N ARG A 287 14.80 1.27 -10.75
CA ARG A 287 13.91 0.69 -11.77
C ARG A 287 13.69 -0.80 -11.56
N GLY A 288 14.70 -1.53 -11.08
CA GLY A 288 14.59 -2.95 -10.78
C GLY A 288 13.57 -3.24 -9.68
N ASP A 289 13.60 -2.44 -8.61
CA ASP A 289 12.63 -2.53 -7.52
C ASP A 289 11.21 -2.24 -8.02
N LEU A 290 11.03 -1.17 -8.80
CA LEU A 290 9.71 -0.87 -9.40
C LEU A 290 9.22 -2.04 -10.26
N TYR A 291 10.07 -2.59 -11.12
CA TYR A 291 9.68 -3.69 -12.01
C TYR A 291 9.39 -4.99 -11.25
N SER A 292 10.00 -5.21 -10.08
CA SER A 292 9.70 -6.37 -9.24
C SER A 292 8.26 -6.36 -8.69
N ILE A 293 7.64 -5.17 -8.58
CA ILE A 293 6.25 -5.00 -8.15
C ILE A 293 5.31 -4.81 -9.33
N TRP A 294 5.60 -3.87 -10.24
CA TRP A 294 4.68 -3.44 -11.31
C TRP A 294 4.95 -4.12 -12.66
N GLY A 295 6.22 -4.44 -12.96
CA GLY A 295 6.73 -4.61 -14.33
C GLY A 295 6.07 -5.72 -15.17
N ASN A 296 5.54 -6.77 -14.55
CA ASN A 296 4.94 -7.91 -15.26
C ASN A 296 3.41 -7.93 -15.21
N THR A 297 2.77 -7.01 -14.50
CA THR A 297 1.31 -7.04 -14.29
C THR A 297 0.58 -6.01 -15.14
N LEU A 298 1.26 -4.92 -15.53
CA LEU A 298 0.67 -3.77 -16.27
C LEU A 298 -0.64 -3.27 -15.64
N LEU A 299 -0.79 -3.46 -14.33
CA LEU A 299 -1.93 -2.96 -13.58
C LEU A 299 -1.90 -1.44 -13.55
N PRO A 300 -3.07 -0.78 -13.39
CA PRO A 300 -3.13 0.63 -13.03
C PRO A 300 -2.15 0.95 -11.91
N CYS A 301 -1.38 2.03 -12.08
CA CYS A 301 -0.28 2.35 -11.19
C CYS A 301 -0.16 3.84 -10.93
N PHE A 302 -0.11 4.21 -9.65
CA PHE A 302 0.32 5.54 -9.22
C PHE A 302 1.75 5.49 -8.68
N LEU A 303 2.58 6.39 -9.18
CA LEU A 303 3.97 6.57 -8.78
C LEU A 303 4.13 7.96 -8.18
N ALA A 304 4.71 8.07 -7.00
CA ALA A 304 4.90 9.34 -6.33
C ALA A 304 6.28 9.50 -5.69
N GLY A 305 6.73 10.74 -5.58
CA GLY A 305 7.96 11.13 -4.90
C GLY A 305 8.35 12.57 -5.20
N ASP A 306 9.52 12.98 -4.71
CA ASP A 306 10.04 14.34 -4.89
C ASP A 306 10.49 14.61 -6.35
N GLU A 307 10.38 15.87 -6.77
CA GLU A 307 10.97 16.39 -8.01
C GLU A 307 12.47 16.65 -7.90
N GLU A 308 13.01 16.81 -6.69
CA GLU A 308 14.44 16.84 -6.45
C GLU A 308 15.02 15.44 -6.61
N PHE A 309 15.32 15.07 -7.87
CA PHE A 309 15.92 13.78 -8.20
C PHE A 309 17.32 13.65 -7.60
N ILE A 310 17.41 12.99 -6.45
CA ILE A 310 18.67 12.61 -5.81
C ILE A 310 19.16 11.31 -6.48
N PRO A 311 20.37 11.29 -7.06
CA PRO A 311 20.91 10.07 -7.65
C PRO A 311 21.03 8.94 -6.62
N LEU A 312 20.57 7.75 -6.98
CA LEU A 312 20.63 6.58 -6.11
C LEU A 312 22.08 6.19 -5.78
N GLU A 313 22.28 5.59 -4.61
CA GLU A 313 23.56 5.02 -4.23
C GLU A 313 23.75 3.66 -4.90
N VAL A 314 24.80 3.54 -5.71
CA VAL A 314 25.17 2.29 -6.38
C VAL A 314 26.57 1.89 -5.93
N LYS A 315 26.69 0.86 -5.10
CA LYS A 315 27.97 0.43 -4.50
C LYS A 315 29.07 0.14 -5.55
N SER A 316 28.67 -0.36 -6.73
CA SER A 316 29.59 -0.69 -7.82
C SER A 316 29.93 0.49 -8.74
N TYR A 317 29.42 1.70 -8.47
CA TYR A 317 29.55 2.85 -9.35
C TYR A 317 31.01 3.29 -9.59
N HIS A 318 31.83 3.25 -8.53
CA HIS A 318 33.26 3.57 -8.60
C HIS A 318 34.15 2.33 -8.72
N ASP A 319 33.57 1.14 -8.85
CA ASP A 319 34.32 -0.11 -8.92
C ASP A 319 35.04 -0.23 -10.28
N ARG A 320 36.34 -0.48 -10.23
CA ARG A 320 37.21 -0.58 -11.40
C ARG A 320 37.91 -1.93 -11.43
N ASP A 321 38.12 -2.47 -12.62
CA ASP A 321 38.95 -3.65 -12.80
C ASP A 321 40.45 -3.31 -12.70
N ALA A 322 41.30 -4.35 -12.80
CA ALA A 322 42.76 -4.19 -12.73
C ALA A 322 43.32 -3.33 -13.87
N ASP A 323 42.60 -3.21 -14.98
CA ASP A 323 42.96 -2.40 -16.15
C ASP A 323 42.42 -0.96 -16.04
N GLY A 324 41.76 -0.61 -14.93
CA GLY A 324 41.22 0.71 -14.66
C GLY A 324 39.87 1.01 -15.34
N ASN A 325 39.26 0.02 -15.99
CA ASN A 325 37.93 0.15 -16.59
C ASN A 325 36.86 0.10 -15.51
N VAL A 326 35.81 0.90 -15.68
CA VAL A 326 34.63 0.85 -14.81
C VAL A 326 33.94 -0.49 -15.01
N ARG A 327 33.76 -1.24 -13.91
CA ARG A 327 33.05 -2.53 -13.93
C ARG A 327 31.57 -2.35 -14.19
N ASN A 328 30.95 -1.34 -13.57
CA ASN A 328 29.58 -0.96 -13.86
C ASN A 328 29.51 0.09 -14.98
N ARG A 329 29.56 -0.37 -16.24
CA ARG A 329 29.47 0.50 -17.43
C ARG A 329 28.14 1.25 -17.54
N PHE A 330 27.10 0.79 -16.84
CA PHE A 330 25.78 1.43 -16.78
C PHE A 330 25.56 2.16 -15.44
N GLY A 331 26.63 2.48 -14.71
CA GLY A 331 26.56 3.11 -13.40
C GLY A 331 25.73 4.39 -13.39
N ASP A 332 25.91 5.26 -14.38
CA ASP A 332 25.14 6.51 -14.50
C ASP A 332 23.63 6.26 -14.70
N ASP A 333 23.28 5.23 -15.48
CA ASP A 333 21.87 4.86 -15.72
C ASP A 333 21.26 4.10 -14.53
N ALA A 334 22.07 3.34 -13.78
CA ALA A 334 21.65 2.65 -12.56
C ALA A 334 21.34 3.62 -11.41
N ARG A 335 21.91 4.83 -11.45
CA ARG A 335 21.68 5.88 -10.45
C ARG A 335 20.38 6.67 -10.68
N LYS A 336 19.75 6.53 -11.84
CA LYS A 336 18.45 7.14 -12.12
C LYS A 336 17.34 6.39 -11.40
N SER A 337 16.51 7.13 -10.69
CA SER A 337 15.38 6.57 -9.99
C SER A 337 14.28 6.13 -10.95
N ALA A 338 13.36 5.31 -10.45
CA ALA A 338 12.18 4.89 -11.19
C ALA A 338 11.30 6.10 -11.58
N LEU A 339 11.16 7.06 -10.67
CA LEU A 339 10.42 8.31 -10.91
C LEU A 339 11.09 9.17 -11.99
N GLU A 340 12.39 9.43 -11.86
CA GLU A 340 13.15 10.23 -12.83
C GLU A 340 13.03 9.63 -14.24
N PHE A 341 13.20 8.31 -14.35
CA PHE A 341 13.09 7.60 -15.62
C PHE A 341 11.70 7.77 -16.24
N LEU A 342 10.62 7.54 -15.48
CA LEU A 342 9.26 7.59 -16.00
C LEU A 342 8.81 9.02 -16.32
N VAL A 343 9.21 10.01 -15.53
CA VAL A 343 8.99 11.44 -15.85
C VAL A 343 9.69 11.80 -17.17
N ALA A 344 10.93 11.34 -17.38
CA ALA A 344 11.69 11.61 -18.60
C ALA A 344 11.06 11.00 -19.87
N THR A 345 10.20 9.98 -19.75
CA THR A 345 9.49 9.40 -20.91
C THR A 345 8.31 10.24 -21.42
N GLY A 346 7.96 11.34 -20.72
CA GLY A 346 6.94 12.28 -21.19
C GLY A 346 5.51 11.98 -20.73
N TRP A 347 5.32 11.15 -19.71
CA TRP A 347 4.00 10.94 -19.11
C TRP A 347 3.48 12.21 -18.43
N PRO A 348 2.15 12.43 -18.40
CA PRO A 348 1.57 13.57 -17.69
C PRO A 348 1.79 13.46 -16.16
N VAL A 349 2.56 14.40 -15.62
CA VAL A 349 2.87 14.50 -14.18
C VAL A 349 1.90 15.45 -13.49
N TYR A 350 1.33 15.02 -12.36
CA TYR A 350 0.61 15.89 -11.43
C TYR A 350 1.59 16.49 -10.43
N ARG A 351 1.77 17.80 -10.45
CA ARG A 351 2.56 18.50 -9.44
C ARG A 351 1.64 18.97 -8.32
N VAL A 352 1.87 18.48 -7.12
CA VAL A 352 1.16 18.91 -5.90
C VAL A 352 1.40 20.39 -5.69
N ARG A 353 0.32 21.14 -5.47
CA ARG A 353 0.36 22.60 -5.33
C ARG A 353 0.24 23.07 -3.88
N GLY A 354 -0.11 22.17 -2.97
CA GLY A 354 -0.35 22.44 -1.56
C GLY A 354 0.72 23.33 -0.92
N GLN A 355 0.25 24.49 -0.43
CA GLN A 355 0.91 25.41 0.49
C GLN A 355 0.29 25.25 1.87
#